data_AF-A0A9P3C0L2-F1
#
_entry.id   AF-A0A9P3C0L2-F1
#
_cell.length_a   1.000
_cell.length_b   1.000
_cell.length_c   1.000
_cell.angle_alpha   90.00
_cell.angle_beta   90.00
_cell.angle_gamma   90.00
#
_symmetry.space_group_name_H-M   'P 1'
#
loop_
_entity.id
_entity.type
_entity.pdbx_description
1 polymer ?
#
loop_
_entity_poly.entity_id
_entity_poly.type
_entity_poly.pdbx_seq_one_letter_code
_entity_poly.pdbx_strand_id
1 'polypeptide(L)'
;MIHSRTNCAKVPACAKDPQPWDGIPAVWAGDILWATYNRTCLKDPKTGVYCTNEIGNIQTMLGETDTSLTTLSRDQLCSPWVLDLSQQLQATAYSNYNENHVADWAAIQHTCQTGALPTQVQTPATNITAVPGVDYSDPSNTTCLSNNFYTTVAGDNIQAIAEAQGVPTGPLKTLNGIFPDGSNLLAGQVLCLPSPIYKVQANDTCASIASAYSISVVDIFMYNPTINRACSNLIADTNICVGPSGAQYTPTTIAGATGTKTNQYATSTVTPDGPTASGTTTECGKYHKVVAGDTCQQISLQYSITTELFMAINPSIDQDCSSLPPGVYYCVFPMQDWNSTAPNTTTTTTSTYLTAPTATPTGTTQYCYLW
;
A
#
# COMPACT_ATOMS: atom_id res chain seq x y z
N MET A 1 -8.73 16.79 3.52
CA MET A 1 -7.57 17.00 2.61
C MET A 1 -7.37 18.45 2.19
N ILE A 2 -8.41 19.21 1.78
CA ILE A 2 -8.27 20.65 1.47
C ILE A 2 -7.78 21.47 2.68
N HIS A 3 -8.20 21.11 3.90
CA HIS A 3 -7.76 21.76 5.15
C HIS A 3 -6.27 21.60 5.47
N SER A 4 -5.60 20.57 4.95
CA SER A 4 -4.19 20.30 5.22
C SER A 4 -3.27 21.28 4.48
N ARG A 5 -3.71 21.77 3.31
CA ARG A 5 -2.96 22.74 2.50
C ARG A 5 -3.07 24.18 2.99
N THR A 6 -4.19 24.57 3.62
CA THR A 6 -4.29 25.92 4.19
C THR A 6 -3.26 26.15 5.29
N ASN A 7 -2.82 25.09 5.98
CA ASN A 7 -1.78 25.15 6.99
C ASN A 7 -0.36 24.89 6.44
N CYS A 8 -0.18 24.04 5.41
CA CYS A 8 1.15 23.68 4.88
C CYS A 8 1.62 24.48 3.64
N ALA A 9 0.79 25.33 3.02
CA ALA A 9 1.21 26.17 1.89
C ALA A 9 2.25 27.25 2.25
N LYS A 10 2.67 27.31 3.52
CA LYS A 10 3.83 28.07 3.96
C LYS A 10 4.95 27.09 4.27
N VAL A 11 5.79 26.77 3.28
CA VAL A 11 7.08 26.08 3.46
C VAL A 11 7.88 26.60 4.69
N PRO A 12 7.85 27.90 5.06
CA PRO A 12 8.50 28.38 6.28
C PRO A 12 7.87 27.88 7.60
N ALA A 13 6.58 27.53 7.61
CA ALA A 13 5.87 27.13 8.83
C ALA A 13 6.31 25.74 9.32
N CYS A 14 6.65 24.84 8.40
CA CYS A 14 7.12 23.49 8.70
C CYS A 14 8.65 23.37 8.66
N ALA A 15 9.38 24.46 8.41
CA ALA A 15 10.84 24.44 8.30
C ALA A 15 11.55 24.03 9.61
N LYS A 16 10.85 24.13 10.75
CA LYS A 16 11.34 23.73 12.08
C LYS A 16 10.78 22.40 12.55
N ASP A 17 9.88 21.78 11.79
CA ASP A 17 9.34 20.48 12.18
C ASP A 17 10.46 19.42 12.07
N PRO A 18 10.54 18.49 13.03
CA PRO A 18 11.53 17.43 12.98
C PRO A 18 11.34 16.63 11.69
N GLN A 19 12.44 16.42 10.99
CA GLN A 19 12.44 15.62 9.76
C GLN A 19 12.11 14.16 10.11
N PRO A 20 11.26 13.47 9.32
CA PRO A 20 10.99 12.05 9.53
C PRO A 20 12.27 11.22 9.40
N TRP A 21 13.18 11.62 8.49
CA TRP A 21 14.50 11.04 8.29
C TRP A 21 15.50 12.10 7.81
N ASP A 22 16.79 11.85 8.02
CA ASP A 22 17.86 12.71 7.48
C ASP A 22 17.74 12.82 5.96
N GLY A 23 17.69 14.05 5.45
CA GLY A 23 17.59 14.34 4.01
C GLY A 23 16.17 14.29 3.41
N ILE A 24 15.12 14.00 4.21
CA ILE A 24 13.72 13.97 3.77
C ILE A 24 12.91 15.08 4.45
N PRO A 25 12.46 16.12 3.73
CA PRO A 25 11.60 17.18 4.26
C PRO A 25 10.34 16.67 4.96
N ALA A 26 9.91 17.29 6.07
CA ALA A 26 8.67 16.96 6.78
C ALA A 26 7.41 17.05 5.89
N VAL A 27 7.46 17.86 4.84
CA VAL A 27 6.38 18.04 3.86
C VAL A 27 6.44 17.06 2.68
N TRP A 28 7.52 16.29 2.55
CA TRP A 28 7.81 15.45 1.38
C TRP A 28 6.67 14.51 1.00
N ALA A 29 6.10 13.79 1.97
CA ALA A 29 4.97 12.88 1.73
C ALA A 29 3.73 13.63 1.24
N GLY A 30 3.46 14.81 1.80
CA GLY A 30 2.35 15.67 1.37
C GLY A 30 2.53 16.19 -0.05
N ASP A 31 3.76 16.52 -0.43
CA ASP A 31 4.09 17.00 -1.76
C ASP A 31 4.03 15.89 -2.83
N ILE A 32 4.47 14.67 -2.52
CA ILE A 32 4.27 13.50 -3.38
C ILE A 32 2.78 13.25 -3.63
N LEU A 33 1.99 13.25 -2.56
CA LEU A 33 0.55 13.04 -2.66
C LEU A 33 -0.10 14.15 -3.49
N TRP A 34 0.36 15.39 -3.36
CA TRP A 34 -0.14 16.49 -4.16
C TRP A 34 0.26 16.41 -5.64
N ALA A 35 1.52 16.12 -5.93
CA ALA A 35 1.99 15.93 -7.31
C ALA A 35 1.22 14.78 -7.98
N THR A 36 0.99 13.69 -7.24
CA THR A 36 0.17 12.57 -7.70
C THR A 36 -1.28 12.99 -7.90
N TYR A 37 -1.88 13.72 -6.96
CA TYR A 37 -3.25 14.24 -7.06
C TYR A 37 -3.44 15.09 -8.31
N ASN A 38 -2.56 16.06 -8.54
CA ASN A 38 -2.60 16.95 -9.71
C ASN A 38 -2.56 16.16 -11.02
N ARG A 39 -1.76 15.10 -11.09
CA ARG A 39 -1.68 14.21 -12.26
C ARG A 39 -2.95 13.37 -12.42
N THR A 40 -3.45 12.78 -11.33
CA THR A 40 -4.65 11.92 -11.38
C THR A 40 -5.94 12.70 -11.63
N CYS A 41 -5.97 13.98 -11.27
CA CYS A 41 -7.14 14.85 -11.44
C CYS A 41 -7.06 15.75 -12.68
N LEU A 42 -6.07 15.53 -13.55
CA LEU A 42 -6.02 16.15 -14.86
C LEU A 42 -7.31 15.87 -15.64
N LYS A 43 -7.88 16.90 -16.28
CA LYS A 43 -9.12 16.84 -17.06
C LYS A 43 -8.99 17.55 -18.38
N ASP A 44 -9.77 17.11 -19.37
CA ASP A 44 -9.87 17.84 -20.63
C ASP A 44 -10.53 19.19 -20.33
N PRO A 45 -9.92 20.33 -20.70
CA PRO A 45 -10.62 21.60 -20.63
C PRO A 45 -11.86 21.65 -21.55
N LYS A 46 -11.94 20.82 -22.60
CA LYS A 46 -13.06 20.78 -23.56
C LYS A 46 -14.17 19.82 -23.15
N THR A 47 -13.80 18.60 -22.73
CA THR A 47 -14.78 17.52 -22.45
C THR A 47 -15.00 17.27 -20.96
N GLY A 48 -14.11 17.75 -20.07
CA GLY A 48 -14.19 17.53 -18.63
C GLY A 48 -13.86 16.10 -18.16
N VAL A 49 -13.49 15.21 -19.09
CA VAL A 49 -13.12 13.81 -18.81
C VAL A 49 -11.75 13.74 -18.17
N TYR A 50 -11.54 12.82 -17.22
CA TYR A 50 -10.25 12.62 -16.57
C TYR A 50 -9.23 11.98 -17.50
N CYS A 51 -8.01 12.52 -17.53
CA CYS A 51 -6.92 12.03 -18.37
C CYS A 51 -6.50 10.60 -18.03
N THR A 52 -6.72 10.14 -16.80
CA THR A 52 -6.29 8.82 -16.33
C THR A 52 -6.88 7.69 -17.15
N ASN A 53 -8.11 7.84 -17.67
CA ASN A 53 -8.75 6.84 -18.49
C ASN A 53 -8.07 6.73 -19.86
N GLU A 54 -7.73 7.86 -20.47
CA GLU A 54 -7.06 7.91 -21.78
C GLU A 54 -5.59 7.48 -21.70
N ILE A 55 -4.90 7.80 -20.61
CA ILE A 55 -3.54 7.28 -20.35
C ILE A 55 -3.57 5.76 -20.23
N GLY A 56 -4.59 5.19 -19.57
CA GLY A 56 -4.80 3.73 -19.52
C GLY A 56 -5.02 3.11 -20.91
N ASN A 57 -5.77 3.80 -21.78
CA ASN A 57 -5.94 3.36 -23.17
C ASN A 57 -4.61 3.38 -23.94
N ILE A 58 -3.79 4.41 -23.75
CA ILE A 58 -2.44 4.50 -24.34
C ILE A 58 -1.54 3.37 -23.86
N GLN A 59 -1.54 3.05 -22.55
CA GLN A 59 -0.80 1.89 -22.04
C GLN A 59 -1.27 0.58 -22.64
N THR A 60 -2.59 0.41 -22.81
CA THR A 60 -3.14 -0.79 -23.46
C THR A 60 -2.66 -0.92 -24.91
N MET A 61 -2.48 0.21 -25.62
CA MET A 61 -1.99 0.23 -27.01
C MET A 61 -0.48 0.02 -27.13
N LEU A 62 0.32 0.59 -26.22
CA LEU A 62 1.78 0.46 -26.22
C LEU A 62 2.26 -0.89 -25.67
N GLY A 63 1.38 -1.65 -25.02
CA GLY A 63 1.74 -2.89 -24.34
C GLY A 63 2.53 -2.64 -23.06
N GLU A 64 3.05 -3.71 -22.46
CA GLU A 64 3.85 -3.62 -21.22
C GLU A 64 5.33 -3.28 -21.48
N THR A 65 5.74 -3.16 -22.74
CA THR A 65 7.10 -2.78 -23.11
C THR A 65 7.32 -1.28 -22.91
N ASP A 66 8.43 -0.92 -22.27
CA ASP A 66 8.85 0.47 -22.05
C ASP A 66 9.14 1.15 -23.40
N THR A 67 8.10 1.72 -23.98
CA THR A 67 8.07 2.25 -25.33
C THR A 67 7.94 3.75 -25.25
N SER A 68 8.86 4.47 -25.90
CA SER A 68 8.81 5.92 -25.92
C SER A 68 7.46 6.43 -26.45
N LEU A 69 6.92 7.46 -25.80
CA LEU A 69 5.71 8.15 -26.22
C LEU A 69 5.83 8.71 -27.64
N THR A 70 7.04 8.98 -28.14
CA THR A 70 7.26 9.48 -29.50
C THR A 70 6.83 8.50 -30.59
N THR A 71 6.55 7.24 -30.24
CA THR A 71 6.05 6.22 -31.16
C THR A 71 4.54 6.32 -31.42
N LEU A 72 3.81 7.10 -30.62
CA LEU A 72 2.38 7.31 -30.79
C LEU A 72 2.06 8.05 -32.09
N SER A 73 0.84 7.86 -32.60
CA SER A 73 0.35 8.66 -33.73
C SER A 73 0.33 10.14 -33.36
N ARG A 74 0.51 11.02 -34.35
CA ARG A 74 0.54 12.47 -34.13
C ARG A 74 -0.70 12.96 -33.36
N ASP A 75 -1.89 12.42 -33.66
CA ASP A 75 -3.14 12.84 -33.02
C ASP A 75 -3.17 12.47 -31.53
N GLN A 76 -2.62 11.31 -31.17
CA GLN A 76 -2.49 10.88 -29.77
C GLN A 76 -1.38 11.63 -29.05
N LEU A 77 -0.21 11.73 -29.69
CA LEU A 77 0.98 12.38 -29.17
C LEU A 77 0.75 13.87 -28.88
N CYS A 78 0.00 14.53 -29.75
CA CYS A 78 -0.32 15.96 -29.64
C CYS A 78 -1.67 16.22 -28.98
N SER A 79 -2.29 15.20 -28.40
CA SER A 79 -3.49 15.38 -27.59
C SER A 79 -3.17 16.23 -26.36
N PRO A 80 -4.14 17.02 -25.84
CA PRO A 80 -3.97 17.76 -24.59
C PRO A 80 -3.49 16.88 -23.44
N TRP A 81 -3.89 15.61 -23.43
CA TRP A 81 -3.55 14.60 -22.43
C TRP A 81 -2.05 14.36 -22.31
N VAL A 82 -1.41 14.06 -23.44
CA VAL A 82 0.02 13.72 -23.49
C VAL A 82 0.85 14.96 -23.22
N LEU A 83 0.42 16.12 -23.74
CA LEU A 83 1.10 17.39 -23.52
C LEU A 83 1.03 17.84 -22.06
N ASP A 84 -0.14 17.79 -21.43
CA ASP A 84 -0.33 18.18 -20.03
C ASP A 84 0.36 17.19 -19.08
N LEU A 85 0.28 15.88 -19.36
CA LEU A 85 0.99 14.87 -18.59
C LEU A 85 2.49 15.11 -18.64
N SER A 86 3.05 15.31 -19.84
CA SER A 86 4.50 15.53 -20.01
C SER A 86 4.97 16.78 -19.28
N GLN A 87 4.21 17.87 -19.36
CA GLN A 87 4.49 19.09 -18.60
C GLN A 87 4.42 18.87 -17.09
N GLN A 88 3.40 18.16 -16.58
CA GLN A 88 3.27 17.90 -15.16
C GLN A 88 4.38 16.99 -14.62
N LEU A 89 4.77 15.96 -15.38
CA LEU A 89 5.90 15.10 -15.03
C LEU A 89 7.19 15.93 -14.99
N GLN A 90 7.42 16.80 -15.98
CA GLN A 90 8.60 17.66 -16.02
C GLN A 90 8.60 18.74 -14.94
N ALA A 91 7.44 19.29 -14.55
CA ALA A 91 7.35 20.44 -13.65
C ALA A 91 7.53 20.11 -12.16
N THR A 92 7.68 18.82 -11.81
CA THR A 92 7.75 18.37 -10.41
C THR A 92 8.98 17.52 -10.14
N ALA A 93 9.60 17.71 -8.98
CA ALA A 93 10.68 16.86 -8.47
C ALA A 93 10.18 15.50 -7.92
N TYR A 94 8.86 15.29 -7.95
CA TYR A 94 8.18 14.11 -7.41
C TYR A 94 7.66 13.16 -8.50
N SER A 95 8.23 13.25 -9.71
CA SER A 95 7.97 12.35 -10.83
C SER A 95 9.21 11.49 -11.11
N ASN A 96 9.06 10.53 -12.01
CA ASN A 96 10.18 9.77 -12.58
C ASN A 96 10.77 10.43 -13.85
N TYR A 97 10.49 11.72 -14.09
CA TYR A 97 11.06 12.44 -15.22
C TYR A 97 12.57 12.56 -15.05
N ASN A 98 13.33 12.06 -16.02
CA ASN A 98 14.78 11.94 -15.96
C ASN A 98 15.41 12.35 -17.31
N GLU A 99 16.73 12.21 -17.41
CA GLU A 99 17.51 12.62 -18.59
C GLU A 99 17.02 11.96 -19.90
N ASN A 100 16.56 10.71 -19.85
CA ASN A 100 16.04 10.01 -21.03
C ASN A 100 14.76 10.67 -21.55
N HIS A 101 13.94 11.24 -20.67
CA HIS A 101 12.69 11.91 -21.04
C HIS A 101 12.91 13.34 -21.59
N VAL A 102 14.11 13.91 -21.44
CA VAL A 102 14.43 15.27 -21.93
C VAL A 102 14.36 15.31 -23.45
N ALA A 103 14.98 14.33 -24.11
CA ALA A 103 15.00 14.22 -25.57
C ALA A 103 13.59 13.95 -26.12
N ASP A 104 12.86 13.01 -25.50
CA ASP A 104 11.50 12.67 -25.89
C ASP A 104 10.56 13.87 -25.76
N TRP A 105 10.63 14.59 -24.64
CA TRP A 105 9.78 15.75 -24.44
C TRP A 105 10.09 16.87 -25.43
N ALA A 106 11.37 17.11 -25.75
CA ALA A 106 11.75 18.06 -26.80
C ALA A 106 11.23 17.62 -28.19
N ALA A 107 11.29 16.34 -28.51
CA ALA A 107 10.77 15.79 -29.76
C ALA A 107 9.24 15.92 -29.86
N ILE A 108 8.53 15.71 -28.75
CA ILE A 108 7.06 15.91 -28.66
C ILE A 108 6.72 17.39 -28.90
N GLN A 109 7.41 18.31 -28.23
CA GLN A 109 7.21 19.75 -28.44
C GLN A 109 7.42 20.16 -29.92
N HIS A 110 8.46 19.63 -30.56
CA HIS A 110 8.72 19.88 -31.98
C HIS A 110 7.62 19.31 -32.88
N THR A 111 7.24 18.06 -32.64
CA THR A 111 6.20 17.35 -33.41
C THR A 111 4.87 18.06 -33.30
N CYS A 112 4.49 18.45 -32.09
CA CYS A 112 3.20 19.04 -31.75
C CYS A 112 3.17 20.56 -31.83
N GLN A 113 4.29 21.19 -32.16
CA GLN A 113 4.42 22.65 -32.33
C GLN A 113 3.92 23.45 -31.12
N THR A 114 4.22 22.98 -29.91
CA THR A 114 3.75 23.60 -28.65
C THR A 114 4.43 24.94 -28.34
N GLY A 115 5.49 25.28 -29.08
CA GLY A 115 6.47 26.28 -28.66
C GLY A 115 7.44 25.70 -27.63
N ALA A 116 8.42 26.51 -27.22
CA ALA A 116 9.44 26.10 -26.27
C ALA A 116 8.87 26.04 -24.84
N LEU A 117 8.83 24.84 -24.28
CA LEU A 117 8.48 24.58 -22.88
C LEU A 117 9.69 24.02 -22.14
N PRO A 118 9.76 24.15 -20.80
CA PRO A 118 10.86 23.60 -20.01
C PRO A 118 11.03 22.10 -20.23
N THR A 119 12.28 21.65 -20.33
CA THR A 119 12.66 20.25 -20.54
C THR A 119 13.66 19.75 -19.49
N GLN A 120 14.19 20.63 -18.66
CA GLN A 120 15.22 20.28 -17.69
C GLN A 120 14.64 19.37 -16.59
N VAL A 121 15.44 18.41 -16.14
CA VAL A 121 15.10 17.58 -14.98
C VAL A 121 15.07 18.47 -13.74
N GLN A 122 14.02 18.32 -12.91
CA GLN A 122 13.93 19.06 -11.66
C GLN A 122 14.96 18.54 -10.67
N THR A 123 15.54 19.45 -9.88
CA THR A 123 16.42 19.04 -8.79
C THR A 123 15.64 18.16 -7.81
N PRO A 124 16.18 16.98 -7.40
CA PRO A 124 15.50 16.11 -6.44
C PRO A 124 15.10 16.86 -5.17
N ALA A 125 13.88 16.61 -4.69
CA ALA A 125 13.35 17.23 -3.47
C ALA A 125 14.01 16.70 -2.19
N THR A 126 14.77 15.62 -2.29
CA THR A 126 15.48 14.97 -1.20
C THR A 126 16.95 14.84 -1.54
N ASN A 127 17.80 14.81 -0.52
CA ASN A 127 19.23 14.49 -0.65
C ASN A 127 19.52 13.13 0.00
N ILE A 128 18.73 12.12 -0.36
CA ILE A 128 18.92 10.75 0.08
C ILE A 128 19.77 10.02 -0.94
N THR A 129 20.92 9.50 -0.52
CA THR A 129 21.78 8.64 -1.34
C THR A 129 21.51 7.15 -1.11
N ALA A 130 20.78 6.81 -0.04
CA ALA A 130 20.29 5.47 0.28
C ALA A 130 19.03 5.59 1.15
N VAL A 131 18.03 4.73 0.94
CA VAL A 131 16.92 4.57 1.89
C VAL A 131 17.45 3.87 3.15
N PRO A 132 17.32 4.48 4.34
CA PRO A 132 17.77 3.88 5.59
C PRO A 132 17.13 2.50 5.82
N GLY A 133 17.95 1.47 6.03
CA GLY A 133 17.49 0.09 6.26
C GLY A 133 17.29 -0.75 4.99
N VAL A 134 17.54 -0.19 3.81
CA VAL A 134 17.64 -0.95 2.55
C VAL A 134 19.13 -1.07 2.21
N ASP A 135 19.66 -2.28 2.31
CA ASP A 135 21.00 -2.57 1.81
C ASP A 135 20.94 -2.67 0.29
N TYR A 136 21.52 -1.70 -0.40
CA TYR A 136 21.65 -1.68 -1.86
C TYR A 136 22.87 -2.48 -2.34
N SER A 137 23.55 -3.22 -1.44
CA SER A 137 24.64 -4.10 -1.83
C SER A 137 24.22 -5.08 -2.92
N ASP A 138 25.14 -5.34 -3.84
CA ASP A 138 25.07 -6.32 -4.93
C ASP A 138 24.21 -7.56 -4.60
N PRO A 139 23.50 -8.12 -5.60
CA PRO A 139 22.54 -9.22 -5.43
C PRO A 139 23.24 -10.44 -4.83
N SER A 140 23.25 -10.52 -3.50
CA SER A 140 23.96 -11.59 -2.83
C SER A 140 23.11 -12.87 -2.90
N ASN A 141 23.62 -13.78 -3.72
CA ASN A 141 23.30 -15.20 -3.94
C ASN A 141 22.96 -16.03 -2.67
N THR A 142 23.01 -15.49 -1.46
CA THR A 142 22.97 -16.28 -0.22
C THR A 142 21.58 -16.73 0.27
N THR A 143 20.50 -16.40 -0.45
CA THR A 143 19.12 -16.61 0.02
C THR A 143 18.16 -17.19 -1.01
N CYS A 144 18.66 -17.71 -2.14
CA CYS A 144 17.84 -18.27 -3.22
C CYS A 144 17.22 -19.63 -2.87
N LEU A 145 15.96 -19.66 -2.43
CA LEU A 145 15.30 -20.90 -1.99
C LEU A 145 15.00 -21.88 -3.13
N SER A 146 14.90 -21.38 -4.37
CA SER A 146 14.65 -22.21 -5.54
C SER A 146 15.88 -23.00 -6.01
N ASN A 147 17.09 -22.57 -5.61
CA ASN A 147 18.37 -23.04 -6.14
C ASN A 147 18.47 -23.02 -7.69
N ASN A 148 17.67 -22.17 -8.34
CA ASN A 148 17.65 -21.99 -9.79
C ASN A 148 18.13 -20.59 -10.14
N PHE A 149 19.02 -20.50 -11.13
CA PHE A 149 19.72 -19.27 -11.43
C PHE A 149 19.77 -18.98 -12.93
N TYR A 150 19.81 -17.69 -13.26
CA TYR A 150 20.05 -17.18 -14.61
C TYR A 150 21.24 -16.22 -14.58
N THR A 151 22.20 -16.38 -15.50
CA THR A 151 23.32 -15.43 -15.64
C THR A 151 23.01 -14.48 -16.77
N THR A 152 22.98 -13.19 -16.46
CA THR A 152 22.65 -12.14 -17.43
C THR A 152 23.76 -11.97 -18.47
N VAL A 153 23.37 -11.62 -19.68
CA VAL A 153 24.24 -11.29 -20.80
C VAL A 153 24.02 -9.85 -21.26
N ALA A 154 24.96 -9.33 -22.06
CA ALA A 154 24.85 -7.98 -22.59
C ALA A 154 23.61 -7.84 -23.49
N GLY A 155 22.79 -6.83 -23.23
CA GLY A 155 21.54 -6.58 -23.96
C GLY A 155 20.31 -7.26 -23.37
N ASP A 156 20.44 -7.95 -22.23
CA ASP A 156 19.31 -8.53 -21.54
C ASP A 156 18.29 -7.49 -21.10
N ASN A 157 17.03 -7.93 -21.12
CA ASN A 157 15.89 -7.21 -20.58
C ASN A 157 15.22 -8.11 -19.53
N ILE A 158 14.99 -7.56 -18.33
CA ILE A 158 14.48 -8.33 -17.19
C ILE A 158 13.10 -8.98 -17.44
N GLN A 159 12.24 -8.35 -18.24
CA GLN A 159 10.95 -8.91 -18.62
C GLN A 159 11.12 -10.06 -19.61
N ALA A 160 11.97 -9.87 -20.63
CA ALA A 160 12.29 -10.94 -21.59
C ALA A 160 12.94 -12.15 -20.91
N ILE A 161 13.81 -11.92 -19.91
CA ILE A 161 14.36 -12.98 -19.06
C ILE A 161 13.23 -13.70 -18.33
N ALA A 162 12.35 -12.96 -17.64
CA ALA A 162 11.26 -13.55 -16.87
C ALA A 162 10.36 -14.45 -17.74
N GLU A 163 9.98 -13.96 -18.92
CA GLU A 163 9.19 -14.71 -19.90
C GLU A 163 9.93 -15.97 -20.39
N ALA A 164 11.20 -15.84 -20.78
CA ALA A 164 12.01 -16.96 -21.27
C ALA A 164 12.26 -18.04 -20.20
N GLN A 165 12.40 -17.61 -18.94
CA GLN A 165 12.58 -18.51 -17.79
C GLN A 165 11.24 -19.00 -17.21
N GLY A 166 10.11 -18.52 -17.73
CA GLY A 166 8.78 -18.88 -17.22
C GLY A 166 8.55 -18.46 -15.78
N VAL A 167 9.12 -17.34 -15.33
CA VAL A 167 8.98 -16.84 -13.96
C VAL A 167 8.24 -15.49 -13.91
N PRO A 168 7.65 -15.12 -12.76
CA PRO A 168 7.00 -13.81 -12.60
C PRO A 168 8.02 -12.65 -12.60
N THR A 169 7.82 -11.63 -13.46
CA THR A 169 8.74 -10.48 -13.58
C THR A 169 8.88 -9.67 -12.29
N GLY A 170 7.77 -9.39 -11.60
CA GLY A 170 7.79 -8.61 -10.35
C GLY A 170 8.61 -9.30 -9.25
N PRO A 171 8.26 -10.54 -8.88
CA PRO A 171 9.06 -11.37 -7.97
C PRO A 171 10.53 -11.54 -8.41
N LEU A 172 10.82 -11.73 -9.70
CA LEU A 172 12.20 -11.79 -10.20
C LEU A 172 12.96 -10.50 -9.90
N LYS A 173 12.34 -9.33 -10.10
CA LYS A 173 12.96 -8.04 -9.77
C LYS A 173 13.22 -7.91 -8.27
N THR A 174 12.18 -8.10 -7.45
CA THR A 174 12.25 -7.94 -6.00
C THR A 174 13.28 -8.88 -5.36
N LEU A 175 13.31 -10.14 -5.79
CA LEU A 175 14.21 -11.16 -5.26
C LEU A 175 15.69 -10.86 -5.51
N ASN A 176 15.98 -10.10 -6.58
CA ASN A 176 17.33 -9.82 -7.03
C ASN A 176 17.71 -8.34 -6.89
N GLY A 177 16.90 -7.54 -6.19
CA GLY A 177 17.16 -6.10 -6.01
C GLY A 177 17.18 -5.31 -7.32
N ILE A 178 16.52 -5.80 -8.37
CA ILE A 178 16.45 -5.10 -9.66
C ILE A 178 15.40 -3.98 -9.55
N PHE A 179 15.77 -2.79 -9.99
CA PHE A 179 14.90 -1.63 -9.97
C PHE A 179 13.66 -1.84 -10.84
N PRO A 180 12.54 -1.15 -10.56
CA PRO A 180 11.32 -1.27 -11.36
C PRO A 180 11.55 -1.04 -12.86
N ASP A 181 12.47 -0.14 -13.23
CA ASP A 181 12.84 0.17 -14.61
C ASP A 181 13.97 -0.74 -15.17
N GLY A 182 14.53 -1.63 -14.35
CA GLY A 182 15.61 -2.54 -14.74
C GLY A 182 16.95 -1.86 -15.01
N SER A 183 17.12 -0.58 -14.68
CA SER A 183 18.33 0.20 -15.00
C SER A 183 19.60 -0.31 -14.32
N ASN A 184 19.48 -1.10 -13.26
CA ASN A 184 20.59 -1.75 -12.56
C ASN A 184 20.81 -3.22 -12.97
N LEU A 185 20.19 -3.67 -14.08
CA LEU A 185 20.48 -4.97 -14.69
C LEU A 185 21.78 -4.87 -15.49
N LEU A 186 22.80 -5.61 -15.07
CA LEU A 186 24.14 -5.60 -15.66
C LEU A 186 24.48 -6.99 -16.19
N ALA A 187 25.23 -7.05 -17.29
CA ALA A 187 25.73 -8.33 -17.81
C ALA A 187 26.67 -9.01 -16.80
N GLY A 188 26.54 -10.34 -16.66
CA GLY A 188 27.31 -11.16 -15.73
C GLY A 188 26.72 -11.28 -14.32
N GLN A 189 25.59 -10.62 -14.04
CA GLN A 189 24.84 -10.82 -12.79
C GLN A 189 24.20 -12.21 -12.76
N VAL A 190 24.18 -12.82 -11.58
CA VAL A 190 23.50 -14.10 -11.35
C VAL A 190 22.19 -13.83 -10.63
N LEU A 191 21.07 -14.01 -11.31
CA LEU A 191 19.73 -13.82 -10.79
C LEU A 191 19.18 -15.13 -10.23
N CYS A 192 18.65 -15.11 -9.02
CA CYS A 192 17.81 -16.17 -8.47
C CYS A 192 16.45 -16.17 -9.16
N LEU A 193 16.03 -17.31 -9.69
CA LEU A 193 14.74 -17.49 -10.34
C LEU A 193 13.69 -17.90 -9.29
N PRO A 194 12.57 -17.17 -9.15
CA PRO A 194 11.59 -17.44 -8.10
C PRO A 194 10.83 -18.76 -8.30
N SER A 195 10.47 -19.40 -7.18
CA SER A 195 9.75 -20.68 -7.09
C SER A 195 9.22 -20.87 -5.66
N PRO A 196 8.09 -21.57 -5.42
CA PRO A 196 7.19 -22.19 -6.40
C PRO A 196 6.28 -21.19 -7.11
N ILE A 197 5.96 -21.48 -8.37
CA ILE A 197 5.14 -20.63 -9.24
C ILE A 197 3.82 -21.32 -9.62
N TYR A 198 2.83 -20.51 -9.93
CA TYR A 198 1.54 -20.92 -10.47
C TYR A 198 1.20 -20.07 -11.70
N LYS A 199 0.73 -20.73 -12.76
CA LYS A 199 0.22 -20.05 -13.95
C LYS A 199 -1.26 -19.74 -13.77
N VAL A 200 -1.58 -18.46 -13.71
CA VAL A 200 -2.94 -17.94 -13.52
C VAL A 200 -3.85 -18.41 -14.65
N GLN A 201 -5.00 -18.98 -14.30
CA GLN A 201 -6.02 -19.43 -15.23
C GLN A 201 -7.10 -18.37 -15.43
N ALA A 202 -7.90 -18.52 -16.49
CA ALA A 202 -9.07 -17.67 -16.69
C ALA A 202 -10.05 -17.78 -15.50
N ASN A 203 -10.51 -16.64 -15.00
CA ASN A 203 -11.40 -16.49 -13.83
C ASN A 203 -10.78 -16.83 -12.46
N ASP A 204 -9.46 -16.99 -12.38
CA ASP A 204 -8.80 -17.06 -11.07
C ASP A 204 -8.95 -15.76 -10.29
N THR A 205 -8.94 -15.90 -8.97
CA THR A 205 -8.86 -14.80 -8.00
C THR A 205 -7.74 -15.10 -7.03
N CYS A 206 -7.19 -14.07 -6.37
CA CYS A 206 -6.20 -14.30 -5.32
C CYS A 206 -6.76 -15.22 -4.21
N ALA A 207 -8.06 -15.15 -3.92
CA ALA A 207 -8.71 -16.00 -2.93
C ALA A 207 -8.80 -17.47 -3.38
N SER A 208 -9.15 -17.73 -4.65
CA SER A 208 -9.23 -19.10 -5.17
C SER A 208 -7.85 -19.76 -5.23
N ILE A 209 -6.83 -19.01 -5.68
CA ILE A 209 -5.45 -19.52 -5.72
C ILE A 209 -4.93 -19.74 -4.29
N ALA A 210 -5.09 -18.78 -3.39
CA ALA A 210 -4.65 -18.91 -2.00
C ALA A 210 -5.25 -20.17 -1.34
N SER A 211 -6.55 -20.40 -1.54
CA SER A 211 -7.24 -21.59 -1.04
C SER A 211 -6.69 -22.89 -1.65
N ALA A 212 -6.42 -22.92 -2.95
CA ALA A 212 -5.86 -24.08 -3.64
C ALA A 212 -4.47 -24.48 -3.12
N TYR A 213 -3.67 -23.51 -2.69
CA TYR A 213 -2.33 -23.72 -2.15
C TYR A 213 -2.28 -23.75 -0.62
N SER A 214 -3.43 -23.69 0.06
CA SER A 214 -3.52 -23.67 1.53
C SER A 214 -2.68 -22.53 2.16
N ILE A 215 -2.69 -21.36 1.52
CA ILE A 215 -2.03 -20.13 2.00
C ILE A 215 -3.07 -19.01 2.17
N SER A 216 -2.69 -17.92 2.83
CA SER A 216 -3.56 -16.74 2.94
C SER A 216 -3.46 -15.86 1.69
N VAL A 217 -4.48 -15.03 1.45
CA VAL A 217 -4.41 -13.99 0.42
C VAL A 217 -3.29 -12.97 0.72
N VAL A 218 -2.97 -12.77 2.00
CA VAL A 218 -1.82 -11.95 2.42
C VAL A 218 -0.52 -12.59 1.94
N ASP A 219 -0.38 -13.91 2.02
CA ASP A 219 0.81 -14.61 1.50
C ASP A 219 0.96 -14.42 -0.02
N ILE A 220 -0.15 -14.48 -0.78
CA ILE A 220 -0.13 -14.15 -2.22
C ILE A 220 0.45 -12.75 -2.47
N PHE A 221 -0.01 -11.74 -1.71
CA PHE A 221 0.51 -10.37 -1.85
C PHE A 221 1.96 -10.25 -1.41
N MET A 222 2.36 -10.95 -0.36
CA MET A 222 3.74 -10.97 0.14
C MET A 222 4.70 -11.58 -0.88
N TYR A 223 4.30 -12.65 -1.56
CA TYR A 223 5.11 -13.31 -2.58
C TYR A 223 5.08 -12.57 -3.92
N ASN A 224 4.06 -11.74 -4.16
CA ASN A 224 3.87 -10.99 -5.40
C ASN A 224 3.57 -9.51 -5.13
N PRO A 225 4.58 -8.71 -4.75
CA PRO A 225 4.37 -7.31 -4.34
C PRO A 225 3.79 -6.40 -5.43
N THR A 226 3.83 -6.84 -6.70
CA THR A 226 3.23 -6.13 -7.83
C THR A 226 1.72 -6.37 -7.94
N ILE A 227 1.17 -7.40 -7.30
CA ILE A 227 -0.28 -7.61 -7.22
C ILE A 227 -0.86 -6.59 -6.23
N ASN A 228 -1.84 -5.82 -6.68
CA ASN A 228 -2.49 -4.83 -5.85
C ASN A 228 -3.43 -5.51 -4.83
N ARG A 229 -3.76 -4.79 -3.75
CA ARG A 229 -4.62 -5.33 -2.67
C ARG A 229 -6.03 -5.72 -3.12
N ALA A 230 -6.53 -5.15 -4.21
CA ALA A 230 -7.81 -5.49 -4.79
C ALA A 230 -7.74 -6.75 -5.68
N CYS A 231 -6.55 -7.31 -5.89
CA CYS A 231 -6.28 -8.39 -6.84
C CYS A 231 -6.80 -8.09 -8.27
N SER A 232 -7.01 -6.82 -8.61
CA SER A 232 -7.64 -6.42 -9.87
C SER A 232 -6.68 -6.46 -11.06
N ASN A 233 -5.38 -6.61 -10.78
CA ASN A 233 -4.33 -6.77 -11.77
C ASN A 233 -3.78 -8.21 -11.82
N LEU A 234 -4.57 -9.20 -11.40
CA LEU A 234 -4.26 -10.61 -11.63
C LEU A 234 -4.61 -10.95 -13.08
N ILE A 235 -3.59 -11.24 -13.89
CA ILE A 235 -3.73 -11.41 -15.34
C ILE A 235 -3.66 -12.90 -15.68
N ALA A 236 -4.66 -13.41 -16.41
CA ALA A 236 -4.66 -14.78 -16.90
C ALA A 236 -3.44 -15.06 -17.81
N ASP A 237 -2.99 -16.31 -17.81
CA ASP A 237 -1.80 -16.77 -18.54
C ASP A 237 -0.45 -16.21 -18.07
N THR A 238 -0.42 -15.44 -16.98
CA THR A 238 0.83 -15.01 -16.33
C THR A 238 1.20 -15.90 -15.16
N ASN A 239 2.48 -15.92 -14.78
CA ASN A 239 2.94 -16.66 -13.61
C ASN A 239 2.97 -15.74 -12.38
N ILE A 240 2.61 -16.31 -11.23
CA ILE A 240 2.78 -15.70 -9.91
C ILE A 240 3.49 -16.68 -8.96
N CYS A 241 4.09 -16.18 -7.89
CA CYS A 241 4.62 -17.01 -6.81
C CYS A 241 3.51 -17.46 -5.86
N VAL A 242 3.52 -18.73 -5.48
CA VAL A 242 2.59 -19.32 -4.48
C VAL A 242 3.34 -19.82 -3.25
N GLY A 243 4.61 -19.41 -3.12
CA GLY A 243 5.44 -19.67 -1.96
C GLY A 243 6.62 -18.71 -1.91
N PRO A 244 7.36 -18.71 -0.79
CA PRO A 244 8.52 -17.85 -0.61
C PRO A 244 9.64 -18.24 -1.58
N SER A 245 10.14 -17.26 -2.35
CA SER A 245 11.22 -17.46 -3.32
C SER A 245 12.61 -17.04 -2.80
N GLY A 246 12.65 -16.30 -1.70
CA GLY A 246 13.87 -15.87 -1.02
C GLY A 246 13.83 -16.23 0.47
N ALA A 247 14.98 -16.13 1.14
CA ALA A 247 15.05 -16.36 2.58
C ALA A 247 14.02 -15.50 3.30
N GLN A 248 13.29 -16.12 4.23
CA GLN A 248 12.38 -15.37 5.06
C GLN A 248 13.18 -14.35 5.85
N TYR A 249 12.84 -13.07 5.66
CA TYR A 249 13.33 -12.00 6.51
C TYR A 249 12.90 -12.32 7.94
N THR A 250 13.84 -12.80 8.73
CA THR A 250 13.73 -12.86 10.17
C THR A 250 14.26 -11.53 10.64
N PRO A 251 13.38 -10.56 11.00
CA PRO A 251 13.85 -9.27 11.46
C PRO A 251 14.84 -9.46 12.60
N THR A 252 16.10 -9.12 12.37
CA THR A 252 17.06 -8.95 13.45
C THR A 252 16.62 -7.72 14.23
N THR A 253 16.34 -7.92 15.51
CA THR A 253 16.06 -6.83 16.44
C THR A 253 17.19 -5.80 16.34
N ILE A 254 16.86 -4.55 16.02
CA ILE A 254 17.78 -3.43 16.16
C ILE A 254 18.27 -3.46 17.62
N ALA A 255 19.59 -3.45 17.86
CA ALA A 255 20.14 -3.41 19.21
C ALA A 255 19.59 -2.16 19.93
N GLY A 256 18.72 -2.38 20.93
CA GLY A 256 18.03 -1.32 21.67
C GLY A 256 16.58 -1.04 21.25
N ALA A 257 16.05 -1.67 20.20
CA ALA A 257 14.62 -1.65 19.91
C ALA A 257 13.87 -2.71 20.73
N THR A 258 13.25 -2.30 21.84
CA THR A 258 12.31 -3.08 22.66
C THR A 258 10.91 -3.20 22.02
N GLY A 259 10.82 -3.08 20.70
CA GLY A 259 9.59 -3.32 19.97
C GLY A 259 9.37 -4.82 19.81
N THR A 260 8.78 -5.46 20.82
CA THR A 260 8.22 -6.81 20.68
C THR A 260 7.30 -6.80 19.47
N LYS A 261 7.45 -7.77 18.54
CA LYS A 261 6.33 -8.14 17.67
C LYS A 261 5.14 -8.35 18.60
N THR A 262 4.16 -7.45 18.57
CA THR A 262 2.90 -7.69 19.26
C THR A 262 2.35 -8.93 18.57
N ASN A 263 2.35 -10.08 19.24
CA ASN A 263 1.51 -11.20 18.82
C ASN A 263 0.14 -10.62 18.47
N GLN A 264 -0.51 -11.03 17.38
CA GLN A 264 -1.85 -10.52 17.01
C GLN A 264 -2.90 -10.81 18.10
N TYR A 265 -2.53 -11.66 19.06
CA TYR A 265 -3.36 -12.10 20.16
C TYR A 265 -2.71 -11.81 21.51
N ALA A 266 -3.55 -11.44 22.47
CA ALA A 266 -3.20 -11.33 23.87
C ALA A 266 -2.87 -12.71 24.46
N THR A 267 -2.00 -12.71 25.48
CA THR A 267 -1.69 -13.90 26.29
C THR A 267 -2.47 -13.91 27.61
N SER A 268 -3.15 -12.82 27.94
CA SER A 268 -3.98 -12.66 29.13
C SER A 268 -5.07 -11.62 28.87
N THR A 269 -6.22 -11.79 29.49
CA THR A 269 -7.31 -10.81 29.45
C THR A 269 -7.10 -9.68 30.45
N VAL A 270 -7.72 -8.53 30.20
CA VAL A 270 -7.78 -7.39 31.11
C VAL A 270 -9.22 -6.96 31.30
N THR A 271 -9.52 -6.27 32.40
CA THR A 271 -10.82 -5.63 32.58
C THR A 271 -10.84 -4.25 31.92
N PRO A 272 -11.91 -3.87 31.20
CA PRO A 272 -12.04 -2.53 30.64
C PRO A 272 -12.20 -1.48 31.73
N ASP A 273 -11.62 -0.30 31.53
CA ASP A 273 -11.64 0.83 32.49
C ASP A 273 -12.99 1.60 32.51
N GLY A 274 -14.03 1.07 31.86
CA GLY A 274 -15.32 1.76 31.75
C GLY A 274 -16.37 0.99 30.94
N PRO A 275 -17.47 1.67 30.56
CA PRO A 275 -18.58 1.04 29.85
C PRO A 275 -18.11 0.48 28.52
N THR A 276 -18.37 -0.81 28.30
CA THR A 276 -17.96 -1.54 27.10
C THR A 276 -19.15 -1.76 26.19
N ALA A 277 -18.93 -1.65 24.87
CA ALA A 277 -20.00 -1.81 23.90
C ALA A 277 -20.58 -3.23 23.90
N SER A 278 -21.88 -3.35 23.65
CA SER A 278 -22.59 -4.65 23.69
C SER A 278 -21.98 -5.66 22.71
N GLY A 279 -21.77 -6.88 23.17
CA GLY A 279 -21.22 -7.96 22.34
C GLY A 279 -19.72 -7.91 22.13
N THR A 280 -19.02 -6.85 22.57
CA THR A 280 -17.55 -6.83 22.61
C THR A 280 -17.04 -8.05 23.37
N THR A 281 -16.05 -8.74 22.79
CA THR A 281 -15.47 -9.92 23.43
C THR A 281 -14.87 -9.60 24.81
N THR A 282 -15.08 -10.49 25.76
CA THR A 282 -14.43 -10.46 27.08
C THR A 282 -13.05 -11.09 27.06
N GLU A 283 -12.76 -11.89 26.02
CA GLU A 283 -11.45 -12.48 25.77
C GLU A 283 -10.53 -11.44 25.12
N CYS A 284 -10.24 -10.37 25.85
CA CYS A 284 -9.52 -9.21 25.36
C CYS A 284 -8.40 -8.79 26.31
N GLY A 285 -7.18 -8.65 25.80
CA GLY A 285 -6.02 -8.14 26.53
C GLY A 285 -5.85 -6.63 26.46
N LYS A 286 -6.65 -5.91 25.67
CA LYS A 286 -6.65 -4.43 25.66
C LYS A 286 -7.92 -3.85 25.08
N TYR A 287 -8.47 -2.86 25.77
CA TYR A 287 -9.58 -2.05 25.31
C TYR A 287 -9.13 -0.65 24.90
N HIS A 288 -9.82 -0.08 23.92
CA HIS A 288 -9.67 1.31 23.49
C HIS A 288 -10.94 2.10 23.84
N LYS A 289 -10.77 3.26 24.48
CA LYS A 289 -11.85 4.20 24.76
C LYS A 289 -12.01 5.13 23.56
N VAL A 290 -13.14 5.05 22.89
CA VAL A 290 -13.45 5.91 21.75
C VAL A 290 -13.52 7.38 22.19
N VAL A 291 -12.89 8.26 21.42
CA VAL A 291 -13.03 9.72 21.53
C VAL A 291 -13.69 10.31 20.29
N ALA A 292 -14.12 11.57 20.38
CA ALA A 292 -14.80 12.23 19.26
C ALA A 292 -13.86 12.35 18.04
N GLY A 293 -14.30 11.81 16.91
CA GLY A 293 -13.54 11.81 15.65
C GLY A 293 -12.77 10.53 15.36
N ASP A 294 -12.79 9.54 16.26
CA ASP A 294 -12.24 8.22 15.97
C ASP A 294 -13.05 7.51 14.88
N THR A 295 -12.34 6.71 14.08
CA THR A 295 -12.90 5.81 13.08
C THR A 295 -12.30 4.42 13.27
N CYS A 296 -12.99 3.36 12.81
CA CYS A 296 -12.46 2.00 12.89
C CYS A 296 -11.10 1.90 12.21
N GLN A 297 -10.89 2.59 11.09
CA GLN A 297 -9.63 2.57 10.34
C GLN A 297 -8.49 3.16 11.17
N GLN A 298 -8.73 4.30 11.85
CA GLN A 298 -7.70 4.92 12.70
C GLN A 298 -7.37 4.07 13.92
N ILE A 299 -8.39 3.52 14.59
CA ILE A 299 -8.20 2.61 15.74
C ILE A 299 -7.46 1.34 15.28
N SER A 300 -7.88 0.74 14.17
CA SER A 300 -7.28 -0.47 13.62
C SER A 300 -5.81 -0.27 13.26
N LEU A 301 -5.48 0.86 12.61
CA LEU A 301 -4.10 1.25 12.33
C LEU A 301 -3.29 1.48 13.62
N GLN A 302 -3.86 2.17 14.61
CA GLN A 302 -3.20 2.46 15.88
C GLN A 302 -2.80 1.19 16.63
N TYR A 303 -3.64 0.16 16.61
CA TYR A 303 -3.40 -1.10 17.32
C TYR A 303 -2.87 -2.23 16.43
N SER A 304 -2.62 -1.95 15.15
CA SER A 304 -2.15 -2.95 14.17
C SER A 304 -3.06 -4.18 14.08
N ILE A 305 -4.37 -3.98 14.20
CA ILE A 305 -5.41 -4.99 13.97
C ILE A 305 -6.09 -4.71 12.63
N THR A 306 -6.66 -5.74 11.99
CA THR A 306 -7.45 -5.50 10.78
C THR A 306 -8.82 -4.94 11.15
N THR A 307 -9.41 -4.11 10.28
CA THR A 307 -10.75 -3.58 10.50
C THR A 307 -11.77 -4.71 10.60
N GLU A 308 -11.59 -5.79 9.85
CA GLU A 308 -12.41 -6.99 9.88
C GLU A 308 -12.34 -7.67 11.25
N LEU A 309 -11.14 -7.85 11.81
CA LEU A 309 -10.98 -8.42 13.15
C LEU A 309 -11.56 -7.49 14.21
N PHE A 310 -11.32 -6.18 14.09
CA PHE A 310 -11.86 -5.19 15.01
C PHE A 310 -13.40 -5.23 15.06
N MET A 311 -14.07 -5.33 13.91
CA MET A 311 -15.53 -5.47 13.86
C MET A 311 -16.00 -6.84 14.39
N ALA A 312 -15.26 -7.92 14.08
CA ALA A 312 -15.64 -9.26 14.51
C ALA A 312 -15.58 -9.44 16.04
N ILE A 313 -14.60 -8.83 16.71
CA ILE A 313 -14.47 -8.86 18.18
C ILE A 313 -15.34 -7.80 18.87
N ASN A 314 -16.01 -6.92 18.11
CA ASN A 314 -16.91 -5.87 18.58
C ASN A 314 -18.21 -5.81 17.74
N PRO A 315 -19.10 -6.81 17.84
CA PRO A 315 -20.23 -7.00 16.93
C PRO A 315 -21.31 -5.91 16.96
N SER A 316 -21.29 -4.99 17.93
CA SER A 316 -22.18 -3.82 17.92
C SER A 316 -21.76 -2.73 16.95
N ILE A 317 -20.56 -2.81 16.38
CA ILE A 317 -20.12 -1.91 15.31
C ILE A 317 -20.86 -2.31 14.04
N ASP A 318 -21.50 -1.34 13.39
CA ASP A 318 -22.16 -1.55 12.10
C ASP A 318 -21.14 -1.68 10.96
N GLN A 319 -21.59 -2.16 9.81
CA GLN A 319 -20.74 -2.41 8.65
C GLN A 319 -20.04 -1.14 8.12
N ASP A 320 -20.65 0.03 8.34
CA ASP A 320 -20.11 1.33 7.91
C ASP A 320 -19.20 1.99 8.97
N CYS A 321 -19.02 1.36 10.13
CA CYS A 321 -18.31 1.92 11.28
C CYS A 321 -18.83 3.32 11.72
N SER A 322 -20.13 3.54 11.62
CA SER A 322 -20.81 4.71 12.17
C SER A 322 -21.17 4.57 13.65
N SER A 323 -21.14 3.34 14.19
CA SER A 323 -21.55 3.03 15.56
C SER A 323 -20.39 3.01 16.58
N LEU A 324 -19.66 4.14 16.71
CA LEU A 324 -18.60 4.37 17.69
C LEU A 324 -18.91 5.57 18.62
N PRO A 325 -19.81 5.42 19.61
CA PRO A 325 -20.09 6.47 20.59
C PRO A 325 -18.85 6.83 21.43
N PRO A 326 -18.50 8.12 21.54
CA PRO A 326 -17.42 8.57 22.43
C PRO A 326 -17.65 8.16 23.89
N GLY A 327 -16.59 7.74 24.55
CA GLY A 327 -16.61 7.32 25.96
C GLY A 327 -16.80 5.82 26.18
N VAL A 328 -17.11 5.06 25.13
CA VAL A 328 -17.33 3.60 25.18
C VAL A 328 -16.06 2.84 24.81
N TYR A 329 -15.84 1.70 25.45
CA TYR A 329 -14.69 0.83 25.25
C TYR A 329 -14.97 -0.31 24.27
N TYR A 330 -13.98 -0.60 23.44
CA TYR A 330 -13.98 -1.64 22.42
C TYR A 330 -12.71 -2.47 22.51
N CYS A 331 -12.81 -3.78 22.27
CA CYS A 331 -11.64 -4.66 22.27
C CYS A 331 -10.75 -4.32 21.07
N VAL A 332 -9.46 -4.14 21.30
CA VAL A 332 -8.45 -3.90 20.26
C VAL A 332 -7.32 -4.91 20.29
N PHE A 333 -7.38 -5.88 21.19
CA PHE A 333 -6.35 -6.90 21.35
C PHE A 333 -6.92 -8.22 21.89
N PRO A 334 -7.57 -9.04 21.06
CA PRO A 334 -8.27 -10.24 21.50
C PRO A 334 -7.31 -11.37 21.88
N MET A 335 -7.76 -12.34 22.67
CA MET A 335 -7.09 -13.64 22.85
C MET A 335 -7.20 -14.48 21.57
N GLN A 336 -6.36 -15.51 21.40
CA GLN A 336 -6.38 -16.36 20.20
C GLN A 336 -7.69 -17.15 20.05
N ASP A 337 -8.31 -17.49 21.16
CA ASP A 337 -9.55 -18.27 21.30
C ASP A 337 -10.78 -17.38 21.55
N TRP A 338 -10.72 -16.10 21.20
CA TRP A 338 -11.81 -15.14 21.43
C TRP A 338 -13.17 -15.54 20.85
N ASN A 339 -13.18 -16.41 19.83
CA ASN A 339 -14.37 -16.94 19.17
C ASN A 339 -14.66 -18.42 19.50
N SER A 340 -13.97 -19.00 20.48
CA SER A 340 -14.17 -20.38 20.89
C SER A 340 -15.52 -20.54 21.61
N THR A 341 -16.29 -21.54 21.20
CA THR A 341 -17.58 -21.90 21.81
C THR A 341 -17.44 -22.82 23.02
N ALA A 342 -16.21 -23.17 23.42
CA ALA A 342 -15.96 -23.97 24.62
C ALA A 342 -16.16 -23.11 25.88
N PRO A 343 -16.85 -23.62 26.93
CA PRO A 343 -17.05 -22.86 28.16
C PRO A 343 -15.72 -22.75 28.92
N ASN A 344 -15.02 -21.61 28.76
CA ASN A 344 -13.94 -21.25 29.67
C ASN A 344 -14.55 -20.87 31.02
N THR A 345 -13.92 -21.33 32.10
CA THR A 345 -14.39 -21.22 33.49
C THR A 345 -14.28 -19.76 33.98
N THR A 346 -15.30 -18.98 33.63
CA THR A 346 -15.96 -17.90 34.39
C THR A 346 -15.08 -16.90 35.17
N THR A 347 -15.16 -15.63 34.77
CA THR A 347 -15.81 -14.61 35.62
C THR A 347 -16.77 -13.82 34.75
N THR A 348 -18.06 -14.16 34.81
CA THR A 348 -19.13 -13.41 34.13
C THR A 348 -19.31 -12.08 34.86
N THR A 349 -18.69 -11.01 34.38
CA THR A 349 -19.09 -9.65 34.78
C THR A 349 -20.38 -9.29 34.06
N THR A 350 -21.49 -9.33 34.79
CA THR A 350 -22.76 -8.77 34.35
C THR A 350 -22.60 -7.25 34.19
N SER A 351 -22.78 -6.74 32.97
CA SER A 351 -22.94 -5.31 32.75
C SER A 351 -24.23 -4.86 33.44
N THR A 352 -24.12 -4.04 34.49
CA THR A 352 -25.28 -3.49 35.19
C THR A 352 -25.75 -2.23 34.48
N TYR A 353 -26.97 -2.25 33.94
CA TYR A 353 -27.65 -1.08 33.41
C TYR A 353 -27.78 -0.01 34.51
N LEU A 354 -27.50 1.25 34.16
CA LEU A 354 -27.74 2.36 35.08
C LEU A 354 -29.25 2.63 35.14
N THR A 355 -29.78 2.82 36.35
CA THR A 355 -31.18 3.25 36.55
C THR A 355 -31.36 4.70 36.13
N ALA A 356 -32.46 4.98 35.42
CA ALA A 356 -32.80 6.32 34.94
C ALA A 356 -32.88 7.34 36.09
N PRO A 357 -32.25 8.51 35.97
CA PRO A 357 -32.37 9.57 36.98
C PRO A 357 -33.78 10.17 37.03
N THR A 358 -34.60 10.02 35.98
CA THR A 358 -35.99 10.51 35.89
C THR A 358 -36.86 9.65 34.96
N ALA A 359 -38.19 9.86 34.99
CA ALA A 359 -39.13 9.18 34.10
C ALA A 359 -38.79 9.41 32.61
N THR A 360 -38.64 8.32 31.87
CA THR A 360 -38.32 8.34 30.44
C THR A 360 -39.54 8.47 29.53
N PRO A 361 -39.40 9.10 28.36
CA PRO A 361 -40.43 9.10 27.32
C PRO A 361 -40.83 7.68 26.89
N THR A 362 -42.11 7.50 26.57
CA THR A 362 -42.67 6.23 26.08
C THR A 362 -41.94 5.78 24.80
N GLY A 363 -41.36 4.58 24.82
CA GLY A 363 -40.56 4.02 23.72
C GLY A 363 -39.04 3.98 23.98
N THR A 364 -38.58 4.46 25.13
CA THR A 364 -37.16 4.34 25.51
C THR A 364 -36.84 2.90 25.90
N THR A 365 -35.79 2.33 25.29
CA THR A 365 -35.32 0.97 25.59
C THR A 365 -34.76 0.88 27.01
N GLN A 366 -35.03 -0.23 27.71
CA GLN A 366 -34.55 -0.48 29.08
C GLN A 366 -33.04 -0.79 29.15
N TYR A 367 -32.35 -0.80 28.00
CA TYR A 367 -30.96 -1.22 27.86
C TYR A 367 -29.99 -0.04 27.61
N CYS A 368 -30.10 1.03 28.40
CA CYS A 368 -29.20 2.20 28.31
C CYS A 368 -28.03 2.09 29.28
N TYR A 369 -26.81 2.32 28.80
CA TYR A 369 -25.56 2.27 29.58
C TYR A 369 -25.05 3.65 30.03
N LEU A 370 -25.65 4.74 29.53
CA LEU A 370 -25.39 6.13 29.91
C LEU A 370 -26.72 6.90 29.89
N TRP A 371 -26.91 7.78 30.88
CA TRP A 371 -28.04 8.69 31.01
C TRP A 371 -27.62 10.13 30.75
#